data_AF-A0A8S2U468-F1
#
_entry.id   AF-A0A8S2U468-F1
#
_cell.length_a   1.000
_cell.length_b   1.000
_cell.length_c   1.000
_cell.angle_alpha   90.00
_cell.angle_beta   90.00
_cell.angle_gamma   90.00
#
_symmetry.space_group_name_H-M   'P 1'
#
loop_
_entity.id
_entity.type
_entity.pdbx_description
1 polymer ?
#
loop_
_entity_poly.entity_id
_entity_poly.type
_entity_poly.pdbx_seq_one_letter_code
_entity_poly.pdbx_strand_id
1 'polypeptide(L)' 'DPRFLSQITWITYHHSPLIEKIDTVRAFYFGTSFLVEVDIVLREDMMLKQAHDIGESLQKKIEELPEVER' A
#
# COMPACT_ATOMS: atom_id res chain seq x y z
N ASP A 1 -8.11 -12.24 5.30
CA ASP A 1 -7.47 -13.45 4.77
C ASP A 1 -5.94 -13.26 4.80
N PRO A 2 -5.16 -14.14 5.45
CA PRO A 2 -3.70 -14.04 5.49
C PRO A 2 -3.03 -13.97 4.12
N ARG A 3 -3.57 -14.66 3.10
CA ARG A 3 -3.00 -14.66 1.74
C ARG A 3 -3.13 -13.30 1.07
N PHE A 4 -4.28 -12.65 1.27
CA PHE A 4 -4.52 -11.30 0.75
C PHE A 4 -3.57 -10.29 1.41
N LEU A 5 -3.37 -10.38 2.74
CA LEU A 5 -2.37 -9.55 3.42
C LEU A 5 -0.95 -9.78 2.89
N SER A 6 -0.56 -11.03 2.60
CA SER A 6 0.73 -11.32 1.97
C SER A 6 0.84 -10.73 0.57
N GLN A 7 -0.23 -10.75 -0.23
CA GLN A 7 -0.27 -10.13 -1.55
C GLN A 7 -0.07 -8.61 -1.47
N ILE A 8 -0.82 -7.92 -0.60
CA ILE A 8 -0.65 -6.47 -0.39
C ILE A 8 0.78 -6.16 0.08
N THR A 9 1.28 -6.91 1.07
CA THR A 9 2.65 -6.74 1.57
C THR A 9 3.69 -6.89 0.46
N TRP A 10 3.52 -7.88 -0.43
CA TRP A 10 4.43 -8.11 -1.54
C TRP A 10 4.38 -6.98 -2.58
N ILE A 11 3.18 -6.51 -2.92
CA ILE A 11 2.97 -5.39 -3.85
C ILE A 11 3.63 -4.13 -3.30
N THR A 12 3.38 -3.81 -2.03
CA THR A 12 3.99 -2.65 -1.34
C THR A 12 5.51 -2.76 -1.31
N TYR A 13 6.06 -3.92 -0.94
CA TYR A 13 7.50 -4.13 -0.84
C TYR A 13 8.22 -3.93 -2.18
N HIS A 14 7.63 -4.38 -3.28
CA HIS A 14 8.22 -4.25 -4.62
C HIS A 14 7.82 -2.94 -5.34
N HIS A 15 7.02 -2.08 -4.72
CA HIS A 15 6.49 -0.90 -5.40
C HIS A 15 7.58 0.12 -5.73
N SER A 16 8.48 0.40 -4.80
CA SER A 16 9.55 1.40 -4.96
C SER A 16 10.77 1.04 -4.12
N PRO A 17 12.00 1.17 -4.65
CA PRO A 17 13.22 0.95 -3.88
C PRO A 17 13.46 2.02 -2.80
N LEU A 18 12.68 3.10 -2.79
CA LEU A 18 12.77 4.18 -1.81
C LEU A 18 11.94 3.91 -0.54
N ILE A 19 11.11 2.85 -0.54
CA ILE A 19 10.41 2.39 0.66
C ILE A 19 11.43 1.72 1.57
N GLU A 20 11.68 2.32 2.74
CA GLU A 20 12.66 1.79 3.71
C GLU A 20 12.06 0.67 4.55
N LYS A 21 10.77 0.81 4.88
CA LYS A 21 10.03 -0.15 5.71
C LYS A 21 8.54 -0.09 5.41
N ILE A 22 7.89 -1.25 5.51
CA ILE A 22 6.43 -1.35 5.64
C ILE A 22 6.13 -1.38 7.14
N ASP A 23 5.45 -0.36 7.65
CA ASP A 23 5.15 -0.28 9.08
C ASP A 23 3.90 -1.08 9.43
N THR A 24 2.84 -0.89 8.64
CA THR A 24 1.54 -1.52 8.86
C THR A 24 0.89 -1.92 7.54
N VAL A 25 0.26 -3.10 7.53
CA VAL A 25 -0.68 -3.53 6.47
C VAL A 25 -1.94 -4.04 7.15
N ARG A 26 -3.08 -3.45 6.81
CA ARG A 26 -4.40 -3.84 7.31
C ARG A 26 -5.36 -3.98 6.15
N ALA A 27 -6.27 -4.94 6.27
CA ALA A 27 -7.38 -5.14 5.36
C ALA A 27 -8.64 -5.44 6.19
N PHE A 28 -9.67 -4.62 6.01
CA PHE A 28 -10.95 -4.73 6.68
C PHE A 28 -12.01 -5.18 5.68
N TYR A 29 -12.87 -6.12 6.06
CA TYR A 29 -14.01 -6.47 5.21
C TYR A 29 -14.94 -5.26 5.07
N PHE A 30 -15.28 -4.94 3.83
CA PHE A 30 -16.25 -3.93 3.46
C PHE A 30 -17.24 -4.55 2.46
N GLY A 31 -18.34 -5.10 2.98
CA GLY A 31 -19.24 -5.92 2.18
C GLY A 31 -18.54 -7.17 1.65
N THR A 32 -18.46 -7.30 0.32
CA THR A 32 -17.74 -8.38 -0.37
C THR A 32 -16.30 -8.03 -0.72
N SER A 33 -15.89 -6.78 -0.52
CA SER A 33 -14.57 -6.22 -0.84
C SER A 33 -13.74 -6.01 0.44
N PHE A 34 -12.52 -5.50 0.27
CA PHE A 34 -11.65 -5.04 1.34
C PHE A 34 -11.40 -3.53 1.26
N LEU A 35 -11.46 -2.87 2.41
CA LEU A 35 -10.80 -1.58 2.62
C LEU A 35 -9.38 -1.86 3.12
N VAL A 36 -8.37 -1.32 2.44
CA VAL A 36 -6.95 -1.61 2.70
C VAL A 36 -6.25 -0.35 3.19
N GLU A 37 -5.46 -0.48 4.26
CA GLU A 37 -4.61 0.57 4.82
C GLU A 37 -3.17 0.07 4.83
N VAL A 38 -2.26 0.88 4.26
CA VAL A 38 -0.84 0.57 4.19
C VAL A 38 -0.04 1.80 4.62
N ASP A 39 0.79 1.62 5.65
CA ASP A 39 1.74 2.64 6.10
C ASP A 39 3.15 2.26 5.68
N ILE A 40 3.81 3.16 4.96
CA ILE A 40 5.20 3.02 4.51
C ILE A 40 6.08 4.08 5.15
N VAL A 41 7.33 3.71 5.41
CA VAL A 41 8.37 4.63 5.84
C VAL A 41 9.24 4.98 4.64
N LEU A 42 9.43 6.28 4.45
CA LEU A 42 10.31 6.88 3.47
C LEU A 42 11.36 7.71 4.22
N ARG A 43 12.44 8.07 3.52
CA ARG A 43 13.47 8.95 4.08
C ARG A 43 12.89 10.26 4.62
N GLU A 44 13.38 10.69 5.78
CA GLU A 44 12.92 11.92 6.44
C GLU A 44 13.17 13.20 5.64
N ASP A 45 14.22 13.21 4.81
CA ASP A 45 14.64 14.37 4.02
C ASP A 45 14.07 14.35 2.59
N MET A 46 13.20 13.38 2.28
CA MET A 46 12.53 13.28 0.99
C MET A 46 11.62 14.48 0.78
N MET A 47 11.61 15.05 -0.44
CA MET A 47 10.66 16.11 -0.77
C MET A 47 9.23 15.58 -0.67
N LEU A 48 8.34 16.36 -0.04
CA LEU A 48 6.93 15.98 0.16
C LEU A 48 6.24 15.55 -1.14
N LYS A 49 6.55 16.21 -2.26
CA LYS A 49 6.02 15.84 -3.57
C LYS A 49 6.43 14.42 -3.98
N GLN A 50 7.69 14.04 -3.80
CA GLN A 50 8.17 12.70 -4.14
C GLN A 50 7.53 11.64 -3.25
N ALA A 51 7.38 11.93 -1.95
CA ALA A 51 6.68 11.06 -1.01
C ALA A 51 5.21 10.87 -1.42
N HIS A 52 4.54 11.95 -1.82
CA HIS A 52 3.17 11.91 -2.34
C HIS A 52 3.07 11.08 -3.62
N ASP A 53 3.95 11.29 -4.60
CA ASP A 53 3.92 10.57 -5.88
C ASP A 53 4.10 9.05 -5.66
N ILE A 54 4.95 8.63 -4.71
CA ILE A 54 5.11 7.22 -4.31
C ILE A 54 3.82 6.69 -3.66
N GLY A 55 3.26 7.42 -2.70
CA GLY A 55 2.03 7.01 -2.02
C GLY A 55 0.84 6.90 -2.96
N GLU A 56 0.63 7.90 -3.83
CA GLU A 56 -0.47 7.94 -4.77
C GLU A 56 -0.37 6.82 -5.82
N SER A 57 0.83 6.57 -6.35
CA SER A 57 1.01 5.48 -7.32
C SER A 57 0.91 4.09 -6.68
N LEU A 58 1.29 3.93 -5.41
CA LEU A 58 1.05 2.71 -4.64
C LEU A 58 -0.44 2.49 -4.41
N GLN A 59 -1.17 3.53 -4.00
CA GLN A 59 -2.62 3.49 -3.81
C GLN A 59 -3.32 3.02 -5.08
N LYS A 60 -3.08 3.69 -6.22
CA LYS A 60 -3.69 3.32 -7.51
C LYS A 60 -3.43 1.86 -7.87
N LYS A 61 -2.21 1.37 -7.65
CA LYS A 61 -1.84 -0.04 -7.91
C LYS A 61 -2.62 -1.02 -7.01
N ILE A 62 -2.89 -0.66 -5.77
CA ILE A 62 -3.67 -1.50 -4.85
C ILE A 62 -5.17 -1.46 -5.21
N GLU A 63 -5.70 -0.29 -5.57
CA GLU A 63 -7.11 -0.11 -5.99
C GLU A 63 -7.44 -0.85 -7.31
N GLU A 64 -6.45 -1.17 -8.14
CA GLU A 64 -6.63 -2.00 -9.34
C GLU A 64 -7.02 -3.45 -9.01
N LEU A 65 -6.75 -3.94 -7.80
CA LEU A 65 -7.11 -5.29 -7.39
C LEU A 65 -8.64 -5.45 -7.28
N PRO A 66 -9.22 -6.53 -7.81
CA PRO A 66 -10.67 -6.72 -7.83
C PRO A 66 -11.29 -6.91 -6.44
N GLU A 67 -10.48 -7.31 -5.45
CA GLU A 67 -10.92 -7.49 -4.07
C GLU A 67 -10.90 -6.18 -3.26
N VAL A 68 -10.36 -5.08 -3.79
CA VAL A 68 -10.22 -3.80 -3.09
C VAL A 68 -11.35 -2.85 -3.49
N GLU A 69 -11.97 -2.24 -2.49
CA GLU A 69 -12.99 -1.21 -2.68
C GLU A 69 -12.38 0.09 -3.23
N ARG A 70 -13.14 0.85 -4.03
CA ARG A 70 -12.70 2.07 -4.73
C ARG A 70 -13.57 3.26 -4.38
#